data_AF-A0A351ADE5-F1
#
_entry.id   AF-A0A351ADE5-F1
#
_cell.length_a   1.000
_cell.length_b   1.000
_cell.length_c   1.000
_cell.angle_alpha   90.00
_cell.angle_beta   90.00
_cell.angle_gamma   90.00
#
_symmetry.space_group_name_H-M   'P 1'
#
loop_
_entity.id
_entity.type
_entity.pdbx_description
1 polymer ?
#
loop_
_entity_poly.entity_id
_entity_poly.type
_entity_poly.pdbx_seq_one_letter_code
_entity_poly.pdbx_strand_id
1 'polypeptide(L)'
;MGTVEHAEHPPASNVKLLLGLSALLVALSFALPLYLIPSNVLPHLSNEARNVYACTAWAGWAHFVFAYVGQMRGFAARRDSKTTLRAGLFALAILVALLVLVMLRSWMGVGIFGAVVWIYFIDHFLKAEQFFKHGMVPQESTWSRWVRSYQPILSFGWLSIVLLNMGGIASYRWIVWGVSFLMALLFLATGGWQDLRDRDQRGTFVSLFFVAEAAVWGTLIGFASSEFLSGVYIFHIAFGSFYHYLGSYFAAAERRKPGDFWHTPLSIVLVNFAIGALGFFVAFRMMPPWLTPVLGVEWFTLWVGLHLVASDVFPMIKRMKG
;
A
#
# COMPACT_ATOMS: atom_id res chain seq x y z
N MET A 1 7.70 -25.69 36.72
CA MET A 1 8.24 -24.69 35.77
C MET A 1 8.32 -25.34 34.42
N GLY A 2 7.35 -25.06 33.54
CA GLY A 2 7.36 -25.59 32.18
C GLY A 2 8.32 -24.77 31.33
N THR A 3 9.25 -25.44 30.67
CA THR A 3 10.08 -24.86 29.62
C THR A 3 9.17 -24.40 28.49
N VAL A 4 9.13 -23.09 28.26
CA VAL A 4 8.52 -22.52 27.05
C VAL A 4 9.45 -22.91 25.92
N GLU A 5 9.10 -23.95 25.16
CA GLU A 5 9.70 -24.23 23.87
C GLU A 5 9.48 -22.98 22.99
N HIS A 6 10.57 -22.26 22.73
CA HIS A 6 10.61 -21.27 21.67
C HIS A 6 10.38 -22.03 20.37
N ALA A 7 9.17 -21.96 19.82
CA ALA A 7 8.89 -22.46 18.48
C ALA A 7 9.92 -21.85 17.53
N GLU A 8 10.75 -22.70 16.93
CA GLU A 8 11.71 -22.29 15.90
C GLU A 8 10.95 -21.55 14.81
N HIS A 9 11.22 -20.25 14.69
CA HIS A 9 10.65 -19.42 13.65
C HIS A 9 11.02 -20.02 12.28
N PRO A 10 10.07 -20.18 11.33
CA PRO A 10 10.44 -20.54 9.98
C PRO A 10 11.45 -19.51 9.44
N PRO A 11 12.47 -19.91 8.67
CA PRO A 11 13.56 -19.03 8.33
C PRO A 11 13.05 -17.87 7.47
N ALA A 12 13.33 -16.65 7.91
CA ALA A 12 13.00 -15.38 7.24
C ALA A 12 13.50 -15.28 5.77
N SER A 13 14.27 -16.26 5.28
CA SER A 13 14.82 -16.35 3.91
C SER A 13 13.75 -16.62 2.85
N ASN A 14 12.80 -17.55 3.10
CA ASN A 14 11.75 -17.90 2.14
C ASN A 14 10.78 -16.74 1.90
N VAL A 15 10.58 -15.91 2.93
CA VAL A 15 9.76 -14.70 2.89
C VAL A 15 10.38 -13.63 1.98
N LYS A 16 11.68 -13.36 2.15
CA LYS A 16 12.42 -12.41 1.31
C LYS A 16 12.45 -12.86 -0.16
N LEU A 17 12.52 -14.17 -0.40
CA LEU A 17 12.48 -14.74 -1.74
C LEU A 17 11.12 -14.50 -2.42
N LEU A 18 10.00 -14.78 -1.74
CA LEU A 18 8.65 -14.55 -2.28
C LEU A 18 8.37 -13.06 -2.53
N LEU A 19 8.88 -12.17 -1.67
CA LEU A 19 8.85 -10.73 -1.86
C LEU A 19 9.62 -10.32 -3.13
N GLY A 20 10.85 -10.79 -3.26
CA GLY A 20 11.69 -10.50 -4.42
C GLY A 20 11.09 -11.02 -5.72
N LEU A 21 10.53 -12.24 -5.71
CA LEU A 21 9.86 -12.83 -6.86
C LEU A 21 8.57 -12.08 -7.23
N SER A 22 7.75 -11.68 -6.26
CA SER A 22 6.54 -10.91 -6.54
C SER A 22 6.87 -9.53 -7.12
N ALA A 23 7.87 -8.84 -6.57
CA ALA A 23 8.36 -7.58 -7.11
C ALA A 23 8.92 -7.74 -8.53
N LEU A 24 9.69 -8.80 -8.77
CA LEU A 24 10.21 -9.12 -10.11
C LEU A 24 9.08 -9.39 -11.11
N LEU A 25 8.07 -10.18 -10.75
CA LEU A 25 6.94 -10.48 -11.63
C LEU A 25 6.11 -9.24 -11.97
N VAL A 26 5.93 -8.33 -11.00
CA VAL A 26 5.29 -7.03 -11.25
C VAL A 26 6.14 -6.18 -12.18
N ALA A 27 7.44 -6.09 -11.94
CA ALA A 27 8.36 -5.33 -12.79
C ALA A 27 8.44 -5.89 -14.22
N LEU A 28 8.49 -7.22 -14.37
CA LEU A 28 8.44 -7.89 -15.67
C LEU A 28 7.10 -7.68 -16.36
N SER A 29 5.98 -7.65 -15.62
CA SER A 29 4.65 -7.35 -16.17
C SER A 29 4.53 -5.91 -16.66
N PHE A 30 5.13 -4.96 -15.92
CA PHE A 30 5.26 -3.57 -16.38
C PHE A 30 6.11 -3.48 -17.65
N ALA A 31 7.24 -4.18 -17.68
CA ALA A 31 8.19 -4.20 -18.79
C ALA A 31 7.79 -5.15 -19.94
N LEU A 32 6.59 -5.74 -19.92
CA LEU A 32 6.16 -6.66 -20.96
C LEU A 32 6.16 -5.93 -22.32
N PRO A 33 6.83 -6.48 -23.34
CA PRO A 33 6.77 -5.94 -24.69
C PRO A 33 5.40 -6.18 -25.37
N LEU A 34 4.52 -6.92 -24.67
CA LEU A 34 3.15 -7.23 -25.09
C LEU A 34 2.16 -6.37 -24.30
N TYR A 35 1.06 -6.00 -24.95
CA TYR A 35 0.08 -5.09 -24.37
C TYR A 35 -0.82 -5.83 -23.38
N LEU A 36 -0.76 -5.44 -22.11
CA LEU A 36 -1.69 -5.93 -21.10
C LEU A 36 -3.08 -5.33 -21.27
N ILE A 37 -3.23 -4.19 -21.96
CA ILE A 37 -4.53 -3.60 -22.30
C ILE A 37 -4.56 -3.21 -23.79
N PRO A 38 -5.54 -3.69 -24.57
CA PRO A 38 -5.72 -3.33 -25.96
C PRO A 38 -5.91 -1.81 -26.14
N SER A 39 -5.41 -1.28 -27.25
CA SER A 39 -5.46 0.15 -27.55
C SER A 39 -6.88 0.70 -27.68
N ASN A 40 -7.86 -0.12 -28.02
CA ASN A 40 -9.26 0.30 -28.14
C ASN A 40 -9.97 0.49 -26.78
N VAL A 41 -9.44 -0.01 -25.67
CA VAL A 41 -10.07 0.10 -24.33
C VAL A 41 -9.71 1.41 -23.63
N LEU A 42 -8.45 1.83 -23.73
CA LEU A 42 -7.93 3.09 -23.18
C LEU A 42 -7.09 3.81 -24.24
N PRO A 43 -7.71 4.29 -25.33
CA PRO A 43 -6.99 4.79 -26.51
C PRO A 43 -6.21 6.08 -26.26
N HIS A 44 -6.58 6.82 -25.22
CA HIS A 44 -5.91 8.06 -24.82
C HIS A 44 -4.64 7.80 -23.98
N LEU A 45 -4.42 6.58 -23.52
CA LEU A 45 -3.25 6.21 -22.73
C LEU A 45 -2.13 5.66 -23.62
N SER A 46 -0.88 6.05 -23.31
CA SER A 46 0.30 5.41 -23.88
C SER A 46 0.31 3.90 -23.55
N ASN A 47 1.09 3.12 -24.29
CA ASN A 47 1.18 1.67 -24.06
C ASN A 47 1.70 1.36 -22.66
N GLU A 48 2.68 2.13 -22.20
CA GLU A 48 3.31 2.03 -20.89
C GLU A 48 2.30 2.38 -19.80
N ALA A 49 1.54 3.47 -19.98
CA ALA A 49 0.47 3.86 -19.05
C ALA A 49 -0.61 2.78 -18.94
N ARG A 50 -0.90 2.06 -20.02
CA ARG A 50 -1.82 0.92 -20.02
C ARG A 50 -1.28 -0.28 -19.22
N ASN A 51 -0.01 -0.63 -19.38
CA ASN A 51 0.60 -1.70 -18.57
C ASN A 51 0.67 -1.31 -17.08
N VAL A 52 0.98 -0.04 -16.77
CA VAL A 52 0.94 0.50 -15.40
C VAL A 52 -0.46 0.41 -14.81
N TYR A 53 -1.49 0.76 -15.59
CA TYR A 53 -2.88 0.66 -15.16
C TYR A 53 -3.26 -0.78 -14.79
N ALA A 54 -2.89 -1.76 -15.61
CA ALA A 54 -3.12 -3.17 -15.33
C ALA A 54 -2.39 -3.66 -14.06
N CYS A 55 -1.12 -3.29 -13.90
CA CYS A 55 -0.33 -3.63 -12.71
C CYS A 55 -0.90 -2.97 -11.45
N THR A 56 -1.39 -1.74 -11.56
CA THR A 56 -2.02 -0.99 -10.47
C THR A 56 -3.33 -1.64 -10.04
N ALA A 57 -4.19 -2.01 -11.01
CA ALA A 57 -5.41 -2.76 -10.74
C ALA A 57 -5.09 -4.06 -9.98
N TRP A 58 -4.13 -4.84 -10.48
CA TRP A 58 -3.69 -6.07 -9.82
C TRP A 58 -3.20 -5.83 -8.39
N ALA A 59 -2.25 -4.91 -8.18
CA ALA A 59 -1.66 -4.64 -6.87
C ALA A 59 -2.71 -4.16 -5.87
N GLY A 60 -3.69 -3.38 -6.34
CA GLY A 60 -4.79 -2.93 -5.52
C GLY A 60 -5.73 -4.07 -5.08
N TRP A 61 -6.10 -4.95 -5.99
CA TRP A 61 -6.93 -6.12 -5.66
C TRP A 61 -6.22 -7.10 -4.74
N ALA A 62 -4.92 -7.31 -4.96
CA ALA A 62 -4.10 -8.11 -4.04
C ALA A 62 -4.21 -7.56 -2.62
N HIS A 63 -3.93 -6.27 -2.44
CA HIS A 63 -3.97 -5.64 -1.13
C HIS A 63 -5.29 -5.91 -0.37
N PHE A 64 -6.46 -5.75 -1.00
CA PHE A 64 -7.75 -5.96 -0.32
C PHE A 64 -8.07 -7.41 0.00
N VAL A 65 -7.89 -8.32 -0.98
CA VAL A 65 -8.22 -9.75 -0.80
C VAL A 65 -7.52 -10.28 0.44
N PHE A 66 -6.25 -9.94 0.59
CA PHE A 66 -5.47 -10.50 1.65
C PHE A 66 -5.53 -9.70 2.96
N ALA A 67 -5.71 -8.37 2.91
CA ALA A 67 -6.05 -7.59 4.10
C ALA A 67 -7.32 -8.14 4.77
N TYR A 68 -8.33 -8.48 3.95
CA TYR A 68 -9.55 -9.14 4.40
C TYR A 68 -9.27 -10.50 5.07
N VAL A 69 -8.42 -11.34 4.46
CA VAL A 69 -8.01 -12.62 5.06
C VAL A 69 -7.38 -12.41 6.45
N GLY A 70 -6.49 -11.43 6.61
CA GLY A 70 -5.88 -11.10 7.90
C GLY A 70 -6.89 -10.68 8.97
N GLN A 71 -7.80 -9.76 8.62
CA GLN A 71 -8.82 -9.24 9.55
C GLN A 71 -9.86 -10.30 9.94
N MET A 72 -10.37 -11.07 8.97
CA MET A 72 -11.38 -12.11 9.21
C MET A 72 -10.86 -13.24 10.09
N ARG A 73 -9.63 -13.69 9.84
CA ARG A 73 -8.96 -14.68 10.71
C ARG A 73 -8.79 -14.15 12.13
N GLY A 74 -8.55 -12.84 12.26
CA GLY A 74 -8.44 -12.17 13.54
C GLY A 74 -9.72 -12.18 14.39
N PHE A 75 -10.91 -12.17 13.77
CA PHE A 75 -12.20 -12.37 14.45
C PHE A 75 -12.49 -13.85 14.71
N ALA A 76 -12.28 -14.72 13.71
CA ALA A 76 -12.57 -16.15 13.81
C ALA A 76 -11.78 -16.86 14.93
N ALA A 77 -10.61 -16.33 15.31
CA ALA A 77 -9.78 -16.86 16.39
C ALA A 77 -10.40 -16.75 17.79
N ARG A 78 -11.46 -15.93 17.99
CA ARG A 78 -12.01 -15.62 19.33
C ARG A 78 -13.34 -16.27 19.68
N ARG A 79 -13.93 -17.11 18.80
CA ARG A 79 -15.25 -17.78 18.93
C ARG A 79 -15.81 -17.78 20.37
N ASP A 80 -16.43 -16.67 20.73
CA ASP A 80 -17.06 -16.40 22.02
C ASP A 80 -18.51 -15.93 21.77
N SER A 81 -19.34 -15.93 22.82
CA SER A 81 -20.75 -15.52 22.73
C SER A 81 -20.96 -14.09 22.21
N LYS A 82 -19.92 -13.25 22.23
CA LYS A 82 -19.94 -11.85 21.79
C LYS A 82 -19.36 -11.64 20.38
N THR A 83 -18.91 -12.70 19.72
CA THR A 83 -18.29 -12.62 18.39
C THR A 83 -19.26 -12.05 17.35
N THR A 84 -20.54 -12.44 17.38
CA THR A 84 -21.58 -11.92 16.48
C THR A 84 -21.81 -10.42 16.67
N LEU A 85 -21.88 -9.95 17.93
CA LEU A 85 -22.06 -8.53 18.23
C LEU A 85 -20.86 -7.71 17.72
N ARG A 86 -19.63 -8.16 18.00
CA ARG A 86 -18.41 -7.48 17.54
C ARG A 86 -18.31 -7.44 16.02
N ALA A 87 -18.67 -8.54 15.34
CA ALA A 87 -18.73 -8.58 13.89
C ALA A 87 -19.78 -7.60 13.33
N GLY A 88 -20.95 -7.51 13.95
CA GLY A 88 -21.99 -6.55 13.60
C GLY A 88 -21.56 -5.09 13.79
N LEU A 89 -20.94 -4.77 14.93
CA LEU A 89 -20.40 -3.43 15.20
C LEU A 89 -19.28 -3.07 14.21
N PHE A 90 -18.42 -4.02 13.86
CA PHE A 90 -17.38 -3.82 12.87
C PHE A 90 -17.99 -3.54 11.49
N ALA A 91 -18.93 -4.37 11.03
CA ALA A 91 -19.62 -4.17 9.77
C ALA A 91 -20.34 -2.80 9.70
N LEU A 92 -21.00 -2.39 10.79
CA LEU A 92 -21.62 -1.07 10.90
C LEU A 92 -20.59 0.06 10.79
N ALA A 93 -19.45 -0.05 11.50
CA ALA A 93 -18.38 0.94 11.42
C ALA A 93 -17.80 1.06 10.01
N ILE A 94 -17.62 -0.07 9.30
CA ILE A 94 -17.17 -0.08 7.90
C ILE A 94 -18.20 0.61 6.99
N LEU A 95 -19.50 0.33 7.16
CA LEU A 95 -20.56 0.98 6.39
C LEU A 95 -20.59 2.49 6.60
N VAL A 96 -20.51 2.94 7.86
CA VAL A 96 -20.46 4.37 8.19
C VAL A 96 -19.21 5.02 7.61
N ALA A 97 -18.05 4.39 7.75
CA ALA A 97 -16.79 4.88 7.19
C ALA A 97 -16.86 4.98 5.66
N LEU A 98 -17.43 3.99 4.99
CA LEU A 98 -17.62 4.00 3.53
C LEU A 98 -18.47 5.19 3.10
N LEU A 99 -19.61 5.44 3.76
CA LEU A 99 -20.47 6.59 3.46
C LEU A 99 -19.72 7.91 3.63
N VAL A 100 -19.01 8.09 4.75
CA VAL A 100 -18.21 9.30 5.02
C VAL A 100 -17.11 9.49 3.97
N LEU A 101 -16.39 8.43 3.62
CA LEU A 101 -15.32 8.50 2.61
C LEU A 101 -15.87 8.82 1.22
N VAL A 102 -17.03 8.28 0.84
CA VAL A 102 -17.70 8.62 -0.44
C VAL A 102 -18.14 10.09 -0.45
N MET A 103 -18.67 10.60 0.66
CA MET A 103 -19.04 12.01 0.79
C MET A 103 -17.82 12.92 0.70
N LEU A 104 -16.75 12.62 1.45
CA LEU A 104 -15.51 13.39 1.43
C LEU A 104 -14.87 13.39 0.03
N ARG A 105 -14.82 12.22 -0.62
CA ARG A 105 -14.31 12.11 -1.99
C ARG A 105 -15.11 12.94 -2.97
N SER A 106 -16.44 12.90 -2.88
CA SER A 106 -17.33 13.70 -3.73
C SER A 106 -17.16 15.20 -3.50
N TRP A 107 -16.93 15.62 -2.25
CA TRP A 107 -16.76 17.03 -1.88
C TRP A 107 -15.36 17.59 -2.23
N MET A 108 -14.29 16.84 -1.98
CA MET A 108 -12.90 17.30 -2.18
C MET A 108 -12.37 17.03 -3.59
N GLY A 109 -13.06 16.16 -4.35
CA GLY A 109 -12.54 15.61 -5.60
C GLY A 109 -11.47 14.54 -5.40
N VAL A 110 -11.19 13.79 -6.47
CA VAL A 110 -10.34 12.58 -6.42
C VAL A 110 -8.89 12.90 -6.01
N GLY A 111 -8.34 14.01 -6.49
CA GLY A 111 -6.94 14.38 -6.25
C GLY A 111 -6.66 14.68 -4.78
N ILE A 112 -7.39 15.64 -4.19
CA ILE A 112 -7.19 16.05 -2.79
C ILE A 112 -7.56 14.91 -1.84
N PHE A 113 -8.66 14.20 -2.09
CA PHE A 113 -9.03 13.02 -1.32
C PHE A 113 -7.93 11.97 -1.32
N GLY A 114 -7.37 11.67 -2.51
CA GLY A 114 -6.24 10.75 -2.65
C GLY A 114 -5.05 11.19 -1.79
N ALA A 115 -4.64 12.46 -1.87
CA ALA A 115 -3.52 12.99 -1.10
C ALA A 115 -3.73 12.84 0.43
N VAL A 116 -4.93 13.13 0.93
CA VAL A 116 -5.26 12.97 2.36
C VAL A 116 -5.20 11.51 2.80
N VAL A 117 -5.78 10.60 2.00
CA VAL A 117 -5.70 9.15 2.27
C VAL A 117 -4.25 8.69 2.30
N TRP A 118 -3.37 9.26 1.46
CA TRP A 118 -1.95 8.92 1.45
C TRP A 118 -1.20 9.34 2.70
N ILE A 119 -1.44 10.56 3.18
CA ILE A 119 -0.85 11.02 4.45
C ILE A 119 -1.25 10.06 5.58
N TYR A 120 -2.51 9.63 5.60
CA TYR A 120 -2.99 8.66 6.59
C TYR A 120 -2.36 7.26 6.38
N PHE A 121 -2.21 6.82 5.12
CA PHE A 121 -1.59 5.54 4.79
C PHE A 121 -0.15 5.46 5.30
N ILE A 122 0.66 6.52 5.17
CA ILE A 122 2.07 6.49 5.58
C ILE A 122 2.21 6.31 7.09
N ASP A 123 1.40 7.03 7.89
CA ASP A 123 1.38 6.81 9.35
C ASP A 123 0.97 5.37 9.70
N HIS A 124 -0.05 4.84 9.01
CA HIS A 124 -0.49 3.46 9.20
C HIS A 124 0.58 2.43 8.81
N PHE A 125 1.23 2.64 7.67
CA PHE A 125 2.32 1.80 7.16
C PHE A 125 3.45 1.69 8.18
N LEU A 126 3.86 2.81 8.77
CA LEU A 126 4.95 2.85 9.74
C LEU A 126 4.58 2.18 11.06
N LYS A 127 3.34 2.36 11.55
CA LYS A 127 2.83 1.61 12.71
C LYS A 127 2.88 0.11 12.45
N ALA A 128 2.51 -0.32 11.24
CA ALA A 128 2.50 -1.72 10.90
C ALA A 128 3.91 -2.30 10.74
N GLU A 129 4.84 -1.59 10.11
CA GLU A 129 6.25 -2.02 10.04
C GLU A 129 6.86 -2.17 11.45
N GLN A 130 6.55 -1.27 12.38
CA GLN A 130 6.97 -1.42 13.78
C GLN A 130 6.36 -2.66 14.43
N PHE A 131 5.07 -2.92 14.19
CA PHE A 131 4.42 -4.14 14.65
C PHE A 131 5.05 -5.40 14.05
N PHE A 132 5.41 -5.40 12.76
CA PHE A 132 6.06 -6.54 12.11
C PHE A 132 7.48 -6.76 12.61
N LYS A 133 8.22 -5.70 12.92
CA LYS A 133 9.58 -5.80 13.47
C LYS A 133 9.63 -6.25 14.92
N HIS A 134 8.72 -5.76 15.77
CA HIS A 134 8.84 -5.90 17.22
C HIS A 134 7.69 -6.70 17.86
N GLY A 135 6.71 -7.17 17.08
CA GLY A 135 5.54 -7.90 17.57
C GLY A 135 4.56 -7.06 18.42
N MET A 136 4.92 -5.81 18.72
CA MET A 136 4.13 -4.86 19.48
C MET A 136 4.22 -3.49 18.82
N VAL A 137 3.12 -2.74 18.86
CA VAL A 137 3.13 -1.30 18.56
C VAL A 137 3.50 -0.59 19.86
N PRO A 138 4.63 0.13 19.95
CA PRO A 138 4.97 0.91 21.13
C PRO A 138 3.82 1.85 21.51
N GLN A 139 3.50 1.97 22.80
CA GLN A 139 2.61 3.04 23.29
C GLN A 139 3.35 4.37 23.25
N GLU A 140 3.58 4.87 22.04
CA GLU A 140 4.19 6.16 21.80
C GLU A 140 3.11 7.22 21.64
N SER A 141 3.42 8.41 22.18
CA SER A 141 2.61 9.60 21.95
C SER A 141 2.46 9.86 20.45
N THR A 142 1.33 10.45 20.05
CA THR A 142 1.11 10.84 18.65
C THR A 142 2.25 11.70 18.11
N TRP A 143 2.78 12.62 18.93
CA TRP A 143 3.89 13.50 18.56
C TRP A 143 5.18 12.74 18.26
N SER A 144 5.63 11.85 19.15
CA SER A 144 6.87 11.08 18.95
C SER A 144 6.81 10.20 17.71
N ARG A 145 5.61 9.69 17.38
CA ARG A 145 5.37 8.93 16.15
C ARG A 145 5.54 9.81 14.91
N TRP A 146 4.89 10.97 14.89
CA TRP A 146 5.03 11.95 13.81
C TRP A 146 6.48 12.38 13.58
N VAL A 147 7.24 12.61 14.65
CA VAL A 147 8.67 12.96 14.60
C VAL A 147 9.54 11.83 14.04
N ARG A 148 9.11 10.56 14.10
CA ARG A 148 9.80 9.46 13.41
C ARG A 148 9.31 9.23 11.99
N SER A 149 8.06 9.61 11.70
CA SER A 149 7.41 9.42 10.41
C SER A 149 7.65 10.57 9.43
N TYR A 150 8.23 11.70 9.86
CA TYR A 150 8.31 12.88 9.02
C TYR A 150 9.12 12.67 7.73
N GLN A 151 10.21 11.89 7.74
CA GLN A 151 11.01 11.67 6.52
C GLN A 151 10.20 11.02 5.39
N PRO A 152 9.54 9.84 5.61
CA PRO A 152 8.75 9.21 4.56
C PRO A 152 7.51 10.03 4.18
N ILE A 153 6.89 10.75 5.13
CA ILE A 153 5.75 11.63 4.85
C ILE A 153 6.19 12.78 3.93
N LEU A 154 7.28 13.47 4.27
CA LEU A 154 7.80 14.57 3.47
C LEU A 154 8.27 14.09 2.10
N SER A 155 9.05 13.01 2.03
CA SER A 155 9.57 12.49 0.75
C SER A 155 8.46 12.05 -0.20
N PHE A 156 7.42 11.40 0.33
CA PHE A 156 6.30 10.96 -0.49
C PHE A 156 5.39 12.13 -0.88
N GLY A 157 5.14 13.06 0.04
CA GLY A 157 4.41 14.30 -0.27
C GLY A 157 5.11 15.09 -1.39
N TRP A 158 6.45 15.15 -1.34
CA TRP A 158 7.25 15.76 -2.39
C TRP A 158 7.16 15.01 -3.72
N LEU A 159 7.32 13.68 -3.72
CA LEU A 159 7.12 12.85 -4.91
C LEU A 159 5.72 13.06 -5.52
N SER A 160 4.69 13.20 -4.69
CA SER A 160 3.31 13.44 -5.12
C SER A 160 3.16 14.79 -5.82
N ILE A 161 3.74 15.86 -5.25
CA ILE A 161 3.76 17.20 -5.85
C ILE A 161 4.39 17.15 -7.25
N VAL A 162 5.51 16.43 -7.38
CA VAL A 162 6.22 16.29 -8.64
C VAL A 162 5.41 15.47 -9.66
N LEU A 163 4.98 14.26 -9.31
CA LEU A 163 4.25 13.37 -10.23
C LEU A 163 2.90 13.94 -10.69
N LEU A 164 2.22 14.68 -9.82
CA LEU A 164 0.93 15.31 -10.14
C LEU A 164 1.08 16.71 -10.76
N ASN A 165 2.31 17.15 -11.03
CA ASN A 165 2.62 18.48 -11.55
C ASN A 165 1.92 19.62 -10.78
N MET A 166 1.83 19.51 -9.44
CA MET A 166 1.04 20.46 -8.65
C MET A 166 1.62 21.86 -8.79
N GLY A 167 0.76 22.84 -9.10
CA GLY A 167 1.18 24.23 -9.33
C GLY A 167 2.08 24.43 -10.55
N GLY A 168 2.13 23.47 -11.49
CA GLY A 168 2.97 23.57 -12.68
C GLY A 168 4.47 23.40 -12.39
N ILE A 169 4.82 22.61 -11.37
CA ILE A 169 6.22 22.45 -10.94
C ILE A 169 7.16 21.91 -12.02
N ALA A 170 6.61 21.23 -13.04
CA ALA A 170 7.33 20.77 -14.24
C ALA A 170 8.06 21.90 -14.98
N SER A 171 7.55 23.14 -14.91
CA SER A 171 8.17 24.31 -15.51
C SER A 171 9.41 24.78 -14.75
N TYR A 172 9.62 24.29 -13.52
CA TYR A 172 10.66 24.75 -12.60
C TYR A 172 11.63 23.63 -12.21
N ARG A 173 12.28 23.01 -13.19
CA ARG A 173 13.18 21.85 -12.99
C ARG A 173 14.27 22.08 -11.93
N TRP A 174 14.80 23.29 -11.84
CA TRP A 174 15.78 23.67 -10.81
C TRP A 174 15.20 23.65 -9.39
N ILE A 175 13.92 23.99 -9.23
CA ILE A 175 13.22 23.85 -7.95
C ILE A 175 13.09 22.38 -7.61
N VAL A 176 12.72 21.54 -8.60
CA VAL A 176 12.59 20.10 -8.35
C VAL A 176 13.91 19.49 -7.87
N TRP A 177 15.00 19.77 -8.58
CA TRP A 177 16.33 19.32 -8.20
C TRP A 177 16.76 19.87 -6.84
N GLY A 178 16.61 21.18 -6.62
CA GLY A 178 17.06 21.86 -5.40
C GLY A 178 16.33 21.36 -4.15
N VAL A 179 15.01 21.22 -4.21
CA VAL A 179 14.22 20.71 -3.09
C VAL A 179 14.55 19.24 -2.81
N SER A 180 14.67 18.39 -3.85
CA SER A 180 15.10 17.00 -3.66
C SER A 180 16.47 16.91 -2.99
N PHE A 181 17.45 17.71 -3.44
CA PHE A 181 18.78 17.74 -2.85
C PHE A 181 18.76 18.21 -1.39
N LEU A 182 18.04 19.30 -1.09
CA LEU A 182 17.91 19.83 0.27
C LEU A 182 17.22 18.84 1.21
N MET A 183 16.20 18.12 0.74
CA MET A 183 15.54 17.07 1.51
C MET A 183 16.47 15.90 1.81
N ALA A 184 17.24 15.44 0.81
CA ALA A 184 18.23 14.39 1.03
C ALA A 184 19.27 14.80 2.08
N LEU A 185 19.81 16.02 1.98
CA LEU A 185 20.73 16.56 2.98
C LEU A 185 20.10 16.64 4.37
N LEU A 186 18.86 17.13 4.47
CA LEU A 186 18.12 17.21 5.72
C LEU A 186 17.98 15.83 6.37
N PHE A 187 17.54 14.82 5.61
CA PHE A 187 17.35 13.46 6.13
C PHE A 187 18.65 12.82 6.58
N LEU A 188 19.74 13.03 5.83
CA LEU A 188 21.06 12.52 6.21
C LEU A 188 21.60 13.23 7.46
N ALA A 189 21.46 14.56 7.54
CA ALA A 189 21.96 15.37 8.65
C ALA A 189 21.20 15.14 9.97
N THR A 190 19.94 14.71 9.90
CA THR A 190 19.06 14.48 11.07
C THR A 190 19.14 13.05 11.62
N GLY A 191 20.24 12.33 11.35
CA GLY A 191 20.48 10.98 11.86
C GLY A 191 20.33 9.87 10.80
N GLY A 192 19.81 10.20 9.62
CA GLY A 192 19.60 9.22 8.56
C GLY A 192 20.90 8.55 8.08
N TRP A 193 22.04 9.24 8.19
CA TRP A 193 23.35 8.63 7.87
C TRP A 193 23.69 7.45 8.78
N GLN A 194 23.44 7.58 10.10
CA GLN A 194 23.61 6.46 11.04
C GLN A 194 22.61 5.34 10.76
N ASP A 195 21.33 5.68 10.52
CA ASP A 195 20.28 4.68 10.23
C ASP A 195 20.61 3.78 9.03
N LEU A 196 21.16 4.38 7.97
CA LEU A 196 21.60 3.64 6.77
C LEU A 196 22.79 2.73 7.05
N ARG A 197 23.72 3.20 7.89
CA ARG A 197 24.93 2.45 8.27
C ARG A 197 24.60 1.24 9.14
N ASP A 198 23.70 1.42 10.09
CA ASP A 198 23.38 0.42 11.12
C ASP A 198 22.32 -0.60 10.64
N ARG A 199 21.84 -0.48 9.40
CA ARG A 199 20.89 -1.39 8.72
C ARG A 199 19.54 -1.59 9.41
N ASP A 200 19.25 -0.83 10.46
CA ASP A 200 18.14 -1.13 11.37
C ASP A 200 16.82 -0.44 10.98
N GLN A 201 16.88 0.65 10.19
CA GLN A 201 15.70 1.43 9.81
C GLN A 201 15.54 1.58 8.29
N ARG A 202 14.54 0.88 7.73
CA ARG A 202 14.11 0.98 6.33
C ARG A 202 13.55 2.38 5.97
N GLY A 203 13.14 3.18 6.96
CA GLY A 203 12.47 4.46 6.76
C GLY A 203 13.32 5.47 6.00
N THR A 204 14.56 5.70 6.43
CA THR A 204 15.49 6.65 5.79
C THR A 204 15.83 6.23 4.36
N PHE A 205 16.09 4.94 4.13
CA PHE A 205 16.35 4.40 2.79
C PHE A 205 15.16 4.63 1.85
N VAL A 206 13.95 4.28 2.28
CA VAL A 206 12.72 4.49 1.49
C VAL A 206 12.48 5.97 1.22
N SER A 207 12.75 6.84 2.21
CA SER A 207 12.58 8.29 2.05
C SER A 207 13.54 8.86 1.01
N LEU A 208 14.81 8.45 1.05
CA LEU A 208 15.80 8.84 0.05
C LEU A 208 15.49 8.25 -1.33
N PHE A 209 14.95 7.04 -1.40
CA PHE A 209 14.47 6.45 -2.64
C PHE A 209 13.35 7.31 -3.26
N PHE A 210 12.34 7.72 -2.48
CA PHE A 210 11.28 8.60 -2.99
C PHE A 210 11.79 9.98 -3.39
N VAL A 211 12.78 10.54 -2.68
CA VAL A 211 13.43 11.81 -3.08
C VAL A 211 14.18 11.65 -4.41
N ALA A 212 14.89 10.53 -4.60
CA ALA A 212 15.58 10.22 -5.83
C ALA A 212 14.59 10.05 -6.99
N GLU A 213 13.49 9.32 -6.77
CA GLU A 213 12.43 9.18 -7.75
C GLU A 213 11.79 10.52 -8.10
N ALA A 214 11.53 11.40 -7.12
CA ALA A 214 11.01 12.73 -7.38
C ALA A 214 11.95 13.53 -8.29
N ALA A 215 13.28 13.43 -8.10
CA ALA A 215 14.24 14.08 -8.98
C ALA A 215 14.25 13.48 -10.40
N VAL A 216 14.20 12.16 -10.52
CA VAL A 216 14.17 11.46 -11.83
C VAL A 216 12.87 11.79 -12.58
N TRP A 217 11.72 11.57 -11.97
CA TRP A 217 10.43 11.83 -12.59
C TRP A 217 10.20 13.31 -12.86
N GLY A 218 10.67 14.19 -11.99
CA GLY A 218 10.63 15.63 -12.23
C GLY A 218 11.50 16.11 -13.40
N THR A 219 12.53 15.33 -13.76
CA THR A 219 13.31 15.57 -14.99
C THR A 219 12.57 15.02 -16.21
N LEU A 220 11.90 13.87 -16.06
CA LEU A 220 11.18 13.18 -17.12
C LEU A 220 9.77 13.74 -17.40
N ILE A 221 9.22 14.57 -16.52
CA ILE A 221 7.86 15.11 -16.62
C ILE A 221 7.59 15.87 -17.92
N GLY A 222 8.61 16.51 -18.50
CA GLY A 222 8.49 17.21 -19.78
C GLY A 222 8.42 16.28 -21.00
N PHE A 223 8.67 14.98 -20.82
CA PHE A 223 8.69 13.97 -21.87
C PHE A 223 7.59 12.91 -21.71
N ALA A 224 6.91 12.90 -20.55
CA ALA A 224 5.87 11.95 -20.20
C ALA A 224 4.48 12.61 -20.23
N SER A 225 3.44 11.85 -20.58
CA SER A 225 2.08 12.36 -20.49
C SER A 225 1.61 12.47 -19.04
N SER A 226 0.67 13.37 -18.77
CA SER A 226 0.04 13.55 -17.45
C SER A 226 -0.60 12.27 -16.93
N GLU A 227 -1.16 11.47 -17.83
CA GLU A 227 -1.81 10.21 -17.53
C GLU A 227 -0.79 9.13 -17.13
N PHE A 228 0.36 9.09 -17.81
CA PHE A 228 1.44 8.17 -17.46
C PHE A 228 1.97 8.48 -16.05
N LEU A 229 2.23 9.74 -15.73
CA LEU A 229 2.74 10.16 -14.42
C LEU A 229 1.73 9.93 -13.30
N SER A 230 0.45 10.16 -13.58
CA SER A 230 -0.64 9.78 -12.68
C SER A 230 -0.68 8.26 -12.47
N GLY A 231 -0.47 7.47 -13.53
CA GLY A 231 -0.32 6.03 -13.43
C GLY A 231 0.86 5.63 -12.55
N VAL A 232 2.04 6.24 -12.73
CA VAL A 232 3.23 6.01 -11.90
C VAL A 232 2.93 6.36 -10.44
N TYR A 233 2.23 7.46 -10.17
CA TYR A 233 1.79 7.82 -8.82
C TYR A 233 0.90 6.73 -8.20
N ILE A 234 -0.17 6.32 -8.89
CA ILE A 234 -1.09 5.28 -8.40
C ILE A 234 -0.38 3.91 -8.30
N PHE A 235 0.65 3.66 -9.11
CA PHE A 235 1.49 2.47 -8.99
C PHE A 235 2.30 2.46 -7.70
N HIS A 236 2.98 3.55 -7.33
CA HIS A 236 3.73 3.63 -6.07
C HIS A 236 2.83 3.41 -4.86
N ILE A 237 1.64 3.98 -4.95
CA ILE A 237 0.53 3.80 -4.02
C ILE A 237 0.16 2.33 -3.88
N ALA A 238 -0.15 1.67 -5.00
CA ALA A 238 -0.59 0.29 -5.01
C ALA A 238 0.54 -0.67 -4.60
N PHE A 239 1.77 -0.38 -5.00
CA PHE A 239 2.95 -1.18 -4.68
C PHE A 239 3.36 -1.04 -3.22
N GLY A 240 3.32 0.17 -2.64
CA GLY A 240 3.51 0.38 -1.20
C GLY A 240 2.43 -0.31 -0.37
N SER A 241 1.18 -0.27 -0.82
CA SER A 241 0.07 -1.02 -0.25
C SER A 241 0.26 -2.55 -0.35
N PHE A 242 0.78 -3.03 -1.48
CA PHE A 242 1.11 -4.44 -1.71
C PHE A 242 2.26 -4.91 -0.81
N TYR A 243 3.31 -4.10 -0.64
CA TYR A 243 4.43 -4.40 0.27
C TYR A 243 3.95 -4.53 1.72
N HIS A 244 3.14 -3.56 2.16
CA HIS A 244 2.50 -3.58 3.48
C HIS A 244 1.62 -4.83 3.69
N TYR A 245 0.87 -5.19 2.65
CA TYR A 245 0.07 -6.39 2.62
C TYR A 245 0.93 -7.65 2.84
N LEU A 246 2.02 -7.80 2.10
CA LEU A 246 2.89 -8.97 2.21
C LEU A 246 3.46 -9.11 3.62
N GLY A 247 3.88 -8.00 4.24
CA GLY A 247 4.30 -7.99 5.65
C GLY A 247 3.22 -8.56 6.60
N SER A 248 1.96 -8.19 6.39
CA SER A 248 0.82 -8.70 7.17
C SER A 248 0.58 -10.20 6.96
N TYR A 249 0.67 -10.67 5.72
CA TYR A 249 0.50 -12.08 5.37
C TYR A 249 1.58 -12.97 6.00
N PHE A 250 2.83 -12.51 6.00
CA PHE A 250 3.93 -13.26 6.60
C PHE A 250 3.86 -13.26 8.12
N ALA A 251 3.50 -12.14 8.76
CA ALA A 251 3.23 -12.12 10.19
C ALA A 251 2.09 -13.09 10.60
N ALA A 252 1.13 -13.34 9.71
CA ALA A 252 0.10 -14.36 9.91
C ALA A 252 0.62 -15.78 9.64
N ALA A 253 1.49 -15.97 8.64
CA ALA A 253 2.11 -17.25 8.31
C ALA A 253 3.04 -17.76 9.42
N GLU A 254 3.72 -16.88 10.15
CA GLU A 254 4.50 -17.24 11.35
C GLU A 254 3.63 -17.79 12.49
N ARG A 255 2.33 -17.46 12.49
CA ARG A 255 1.34 -17.92 13.47
C ARG A 255 0.50 -19.09 12.96
N ARG A 256 1.03 -19.83 11.98
CA ARG A 256 0.32 -20.88 11.24
C ARG A 256 -0.20 -21.97 12.16
N LYS A 257 -1.45 -22.40 11.90
CA LYS A 257 -1.98 -23.67 12.39
C LYS A 257 -1.67 -24.78 11.37
N PRO A 258 -1.33 -26.00 11.81
CA PRO A 258 -1.19 -27.15 10.92
C PRO A 258 -2.43 -27.29 10.01
N GLY A 259 -2.23 -27.45 8.70
CA GLY A 259 -3.33 -27.57 7.72
C GLY A 259 -3.85 -26.26 7.11
N ASP A 260 -3.25 -25.11 7.39
CA ASP A 260 -3.66 -23.86 6.74
C ASP A 260 -3.35 -23.87 5.23
N PHE A 261 -4.40 -23.94 4.42
CA PHE A 261 -4.35 -23.97 2.95
C PHE A 261 -3.72 -22.70 2.36
N TRP A 262 -3.97 -21.54 2.98
CA TRP A 262 -3.65 -20.22 2.42
C TRP A 262 -2.17 -19.91 2.33
N HIS A 263 -1.33 -20.71 2.99
CA HIS A 263 0.13 -20.58 3.03
C HIS A 263 0.85 -21.69 2.27
N THR A 264 0.14 -22.45 1.43
CA THR A 264 0.76 -23.44 0.55
C THR A 264 1.27 -22.78 -0.74
N PRO A 265 2.39 -23.23 -1.33
CA PRO A 265 2.87 -22.70 -2.62
C PRO A 265 1.79 -22.71 -3.70
N LEU A 266 0.99 -23.77 -3.75
CA LEU A 266 -0.14 -23.88 -4.69
C LEU A 266 -1.20 -22.80 -4.44
N SER A 267 -1.62 -22.57 -3.19
CA SER A 267 -2.58 -21.51 -2.87
C SER A 267 -2.06 -20.12 -3.23
N ILE A 268 -0.76 -19.86 -3.01
CA ILE A 268 -0.12 -18.58 -3.37
C ILE A 268 -0.20 -18.39 -4.88
N VAL A 269 0.14 -19.40 -5.67
CA VAL A 269 0.03 -19.35 -7.15
C VAL A 269 -1.42 -19.13 -7.58
N LEU A 270 -2.37 -19.90 -7.05
CA LEU A 270 -3.78 -19.80 -7.41
C LEU A 270 -4.38 -18.44 -7.06
N VAL A 271 -4.08 -17.90 -5.88
CA VAL A 271 -4.58 -16.59 -5.46
C VAL A 271 -3.94 -15.48 -6.30
N ASN A 272 -2.63 -15.53 -6.57
CA ASN A 272 -1.98 -14.56 -7.46
C ASN A 272 -2.51 -14.63 -8.89
N PHE A 273 -2.81 -15.83 -9.40
CA PHE A 273 -3.41 -16.01 -10.71
C PHE A 273 -4.84 -15.46 -10.75
N ALA A 274 -5.67 -15.73 -9.73
CA ALA A 274 -7.03 -15.20 -9.63
C ALA A 274 -7.04 -13.67 -9.52
N ILE A 275 -6.13 -13.08 -8.73
CA ILE A 275 -5.94 -11.62 -8.66
C ILE A 275 -5.44 -11.09 -10.01
N GLY A 276 -4.53 -11.81 -10.68
CA GLY A 276 -4.07 -11.53 -12.05
C GLY A 276 -5.24 -11.43 -13.03
N ALA A 277 -6.09 -12.44 -13.05
CA ALA A 277 -7.28 -12.50 -13.88
C ALA A 277 -8.28 -11.39 -13.53
N LEU A 278 -8.46 -11.07 -12.25
CA LEU A 278 -9.32 -9.96 -11.82
C LEU A 278 -8.75 -8.60 -12.25
N GLY A 279 -7.44 -8.38 -12.05
CA GLY A 279 -6.75 -7.18 -12.50
C GLY A 279 -6.87 -7.01 -14.02
N PHE A 280 -6.72 -8.10 -14.78
CA PHE A 280 -6.92 -8.13 -16.23
C PHE A 280 -8.37 -7.80 -16.61
N PHE A 281 -9.36 -8.42 -15.94
CA PHE A 281 -10.78 -8.15 -16.17
C PHE A 281 -11.15 -6.68 -15.95
N VAL A 282 -10.64 -6.08 -14.87
CA VAL A 282 -10.81 -4.65 -14.56
C VAL A 282 -10.10 -3.77 -15.58
N ALA A 283 -8.87 -4.13 -15.95
CA ALA A 283 -8.06 -3.38 -16.90
C ALA A 283 -8.70 -3.30 -18.30
N PHE A 284 -9.37 -4.37 -18.73
CA PHE A 284 -10.08 -4.40 -20.01
C PHE A 284 -11.45 -3.70 -19.98
N ARG A 285 -11.86 -3.11 -18.85
CA ARG A 285 -13.21 -2.56 -18.65
C ARG A 285 -14.32 -3.51 -19.10
N MET A 286 -14.10 -4.82 -18.94
CA MET A 286 -15.13 -5.85 -19.20
C MET A 286 -16.20 -5.87 -18.11
N MET A 287 -16.08 -4.99 -17.12
CA MET A 287 -17.02 -4.82 -16.03
C MET A 287 -18.21 -3.93 -16.43
N PRO A 288 -19.44 -4.30 -16.06
CA PRO A 288 -20.59 -3.42 -16.14
C PRO A 288 -20.37 -2.06 -15.46
N PRO A 289 -20.93 -0.95 -15.97
CA PRO A 289 -20.72 0.39 -15.41
C PRO A 289 -21.02 0.52 -13.91
N TRP A 290 -22.00 -0.22 -13.41
CA TRP A 290 -22.39 -0.21 -12.00
C TRP A 290 -21.33 -0.85 -11.07
N LEU A 291 -20.42 -1.68 -11.59
CA LEU A 291 -19.29 -2.21 -10.83
C LEU A 291 -18.11 -1.25 -10.77
N THR A 292 -18.09 -0.19 -11.58
CA THR A 292 -16.97 0.78 -11.61
C THR A 292 -16.63 1.36 -10.23
N PRO A 293 -17.59 1.76 -9.37
CA PRO A 293 -17.27 2.25 -8.03
C PRO A 293 -16.58 1.23 -7.14
N VAL A 294 -16.82 -0.06 -7.39
CA VAL A 294 -16.25 -1.17 -6.63
C VAL A 294 -14.91 -1.59 -7.21
N LEU A 295 -14.87 -1.81 -8.53
CA LEU A 295 -13.78 -2.48 -9.20
C LEU A 295 -12.79 -1.54 -9.89
N GLY A 296 -13.18 -0.29 -10.16
CA GLY A 296 -12.41 0.68 -10.92
C GLY A 296 -11.17 1.19 -10.19
N VAL A 297 -10.07 1.33 -10.93
CA VAL A 297 -8.77 1.82 -10.40
C VAL A 297 -8.89 3.24 -9.87
N GLU A 298 -9.75 4.06 -10.47
CA GLU A 298 -10.00 5.42 -10.01
C GLU A 298 -10.56 5.44 -8.58
N TRP A 299 -11.32 4.42 -8.17
CA TRP A 299 -11.87 4.28 -6.82
C TRP A 299 -10.91 3.63 -5.82
N PHE A 300 -9.73 3.19 -6.27
CA PHE A 300 -8.76 2.47 -5.42
C PHE A 300 -8.41 3.21 -4.12
N THR A 301 -8.19 4.53 -4.18
CA THR A 301 -7.88 5.34 -3.00
C THR A 301 -9.02 5.38 -1.98
N LEU A 302 -10.28 5.24 -2.41
CA LEU A 302 -11.42 5.12 -1.49
C LEU A 302 -11.30 3.82 -0.67
N TRP A 303 -11.03 2.72 -1.37
CA TRP A 303 -10.90 1.41 -0.75
C TRP A 303 -9.68 1.33 0.17
N VAL A 304 -8.56 1.96 -0.19
CA VAL A 304 -7.38 2.08 0.69
C VAL A 304 -7.77 2.85 1.95
N GLY A 305 -8.43 4.01 1.81
CA GLY A 305 -8.92 4.78 2.95
C GLY A 305 -9.84 3.94 3.86
N LEU A 306 -10.74 3.16 3.28
CA LEU A 306 -11.63 2.27 4.02
C LEU A 306 -10.86 1.18 4.77
N HIS A 307 -9.86 0.57 4.13
CA HIS A 307 -8.99 -0.41 4.75
C HIS A 307 -8.22 0.17 5.95
N LEU A 308 -7.71 1.40 5.85
CA LEU A 308 -7.01 2.07 6.95
C LEU A 308 -7.93 2.26 8.15
N VAL A 309 -9.14 2.79 7.92
CA VAL A 309 -10.16 2.94 8.97
C VAL A 309 -10.52 1.57 9.57
N ALA A 310 -10.71 0.55 8.73
CA ALA A 310 -11.00 -0.81 9.17
C ALA A 310 -9.91 -1.36 10.09
N SER A 311 -8.64 -1.18 9.72
CA SER A 311 -7.50 -1.66 10.49
C SER A 311 -7.33 -0.93 11.82
N ASP A 312 -7.71 0.35 11.91
CA ASP A 312 -7.65 1.12 13.17
C ASP A 312 -8.86 0.83 14.09
N VAL A 313 -10.05 0.62 13.52
CA VAL A 313 -11.28 0.29 14.27
C VAL A 313 -11.25 -1.16 14.79
N PHE A 314 -10.69 -2.09 14.01
CA PHE A 314 -10.69 -3.51 14.33
C PHE A 314 -10.11 -3.82 15.74
N PRO A 315 -8.93 -3.31 16.14
CA PRO A 315 -8.40 -3.49 17.49
C PRO A 315 -9.30 -2.92 18.58
N MET A 316 -9.98 -1.79 18.34
CA MET A 316 -10.85 -1.15 19.33
C MET A 316 -12.04 -2.06 19.64
N ILE A 317 -12.72 -2.55 18.60
CA ILE A 317 -13.87 -3.45 18.72
C ILE A 317 -13.44 -4.80 19.30
N LYS A 318 -12.29 -5.32 18.89
CA LYS A 318 -11.72 -6.56 19.43
C LYS A 318 -11.37 -6.45 20.92
N ARG A 319 -10.99 -5.27 21.41
CA ARG A 319 -10.61 -5.02 22.82
C ARG A 319 -11.77 -4.64 23.72
N MET A 320 -12.99 -4.50 23.20
CA MET A 320 -14.19 -4.29 24.03
C MET A 320 -14.30 -5.42 25.05
N LYS A 321 -13.90 -5.11 26.28
CA LYS A 321 -14.08 -5.97 27.44
C LYS A 321 -15.57 -6.10 27.66
N GLY A 322 -15.97 -7.33 27.88
CA GLY A 322 -17.28 -7.69 28.36
C GLY A 322 -17.15 -8.99 29.11
#